data_AF-A0A3R7H0F5-F1
#
_entry.id   AF-A0A3R7H0F5-F1
#
_cell.length_a   1.000
_cell.length_b   1.000
_cell.length_c   1.000
_cell.angle_alpha   90.00
_cell.angle_beta   90.00
_cell.angle_gamma   90.00
#
_symmetry.space_group_name_H-M   'P 1'
#
loop_
_entity.id
_entity.type
_entity.pdbx_description
1 polymer ?
#
loop_
_entity_poly.entity_id
_entity_poly.type
_entity_poly.pdbx_seq_one_letter_code
_entity_poly.pdbx_strand_id
1 'polypeptide(L)'
;MNKIDAHVKHYGKGKTRETRCAHCDRLFASRSKDRWRQHMRGCSRVPLEDRQYFTNIERRAFGRPRLSLTASEAASEHLQSPMKNHEPEEEELEETEPTEVGTTLGGEVSKADLLSEVQTLAAEAEVSLSTHESNHEGTILDWLLNARENEIIVLCWVGPLSDSPMIVRALELVKNPVIVVSTKGVEHGALPSTVVGVMSGFGLQSIELALIAAKNISSTQQ
;
A
#
# COMPACT_ATOMS: atom_id res chain seq x y z
N MET A 1 -18.27 -18.33 -16.95
CA MET A 1 -18.62 -18.49 -15.52
C MET A 1 -17.41 -18.11 -14.67
N ASN A 2 -17.56 -17.61 -13.44
CA ASN A 2 -16.38 -17.32 -12.61
C ASN A 2 -15.91 -18.64 -11.97
N LYS A 3 -14.60 -18.94 -12.01
CA LYS A 3 -14.06 -20.15 -11.34
C LYS A 3 -14.35 -20.17 -9.83
N ILE A 4 -14.49 -19.02 -9.16
CA ILE A 4 -14.94 -18.94 -7.76
C ILE A 4 -16.26 -19.70 -7.55
N ASP A 5 -17.22 -19.55 -8.48
CA ASP A 5 -18.57 -20.09 -8.32
C ASP A 5 -18.58 -21.64 -8.35
N ALA A 6 -17.53 -22.28 -8.90
CA ALA A 6 -17.36 -23.73 -8.93
C ALA A 6 -16.90 -24.34 -7.60
N HIS A 7 -16.29 -23.54 -6.70
CA HIS A 7 -15.82 -23.99 -5.38
C HIS A 7 -16.70 -23.49 -4.22
N VAL A 8 -17.89 -22.98 -4.55
CA VAL A 8 -18.85 -22.39 -3.61
C VAL A 8 -20.13 -23.22 -3.60
N LYS A 9 -20.47 -23.81 -2.45
CA LYS A 9 -21.79 -24.42 -2.23
C LYS A 9 -22.72 -23.39 -1.58
N HIS A 10 -23.98 -23.35 -2.04
CA HIS A 10 -25.02 -22.52 -1.43
C HIS A 10 -26.12 -23.39 -0.82
N TYR A 11 -26.54 -23.04 0.38
CA TYR A 11 -27.58 -23.75 1.14
C TYR A 11 -28.69 -22.77 1.51
N GLY A 12 -29.96 -23.22 1.49
CA GLY A 12 -31.11 -22.34 1.73
C GLY A 12 -31.49 -21.45 0.53
N LYS A 13 -32.50 -20.60 0.72
CA LYS A 13 -33.07 -19.71 -0.32
C LYS A 13 -33.29 -18.29 0.24
N GLY A 14 -33.23 -17.28 -0.62
CA GLY A 14 -33.51 -15.89 -0.24
C GLY A 14 -32.56 -15.34 0.82
N LYS A 15 -33.12 -14.77 1.90
CA LYS A 15 -32.35 -14.12 2.99
C LYS A 15 -31.56 -15.10 3.86
N THR A 16 -31.97 -16.36 3.94
CA THR A 16 -31.28 -17.44 4.69
C THR A 16 -30.32 -18.25 3.81
N ARG A 17 -29.90 -17.71 2.66
CA ARG A 17 -28.92 -18.37 1.77
C ARG A 17 -27.52 -18.33 2.38
N GLU A 18 -27.15 -19.39 3.07
CA GLU A 18 -25.77 -19.65 3.47
C GLU A 18 -24.87 -19.92 2.26
N THR A 19 -23.57 -19.64 2.44
CA THR A 19 -22.55 -19.86 1.42
C THR A 19 -21.35 -20.51 2.08
N ARG A 20 -20.97 -21.72 1.65
CA ARG A 20 -20.00 -22.62 2.30
C ARG A 20 -18.95 -23.12 1.32
N CYS A 21 -17.71 -23.28 1.78
CA CYS A 21 -16.60 -23.75 0.93
C CYS A 21 -16.87 -25.17 0.45
N ALA A 22 -16.78 -25.43 -0.86
CA ALA A 22 -17.07 -26.77 -1.40
C ALA A 22 -16.13 -27.88 -0.85
N HIS A 23 -14.94 -27.47 -0.40
CA HIS A 23 -13.85 -28.37 0.01
C HIS A 23 -13.73 -28.56 1.54
N CYS A 24 -14.21 -27.61 2.35
CA CYS A 24 -14.10 -27.67 3.82
C CYS A 24 -15.36 -27.25 4.59
N ASP A 25 -16.45 -26.94 3.89
CA ASP A 25 -17.77 -26.55 4.38
C ASP A 25 -17.82 -25.36 5.39
N ARG A 26 -16.68 -24.66 5.57
CA ARG A 26 -16.57 -23.40 6.33
C ARG A 26 -17.59 -22.39 5.81
N LEU A 27 -18.34 -21.80 6.74
CA LEU A 27 -19.42 -20.85 6.47
C LEU A 27 -18.88 -19.43 6.23
N PHE A 28 -19.43 -18.74 5.23
CA PHE A 28 -19.16 -17.35 4.90
C PHE A 28 -20.43 -16.52 4.96
N ALA A 29 -20.59 -15.77 6.05
CA ALA A 29 -21.70 -14.82 6.23
C ALA A 29 -21.62 -13.57 5.31
N SER A 30 -20.46 -13.34 4.67
CA SER A 30 -20.23 -12.19 3.78
C SER A 30 -20.21 -12.60 2.31
N ARG A 31 -20.80 -11.76 1.45
CA ARG A 31 -20.70 -11.86 -0.02
C ARG A 31 -19.37 -11.32 -0.58
N SER A 32 -18.41 -10.92 0.28
CA SER A 32 -17.08 -10.45 -0.12
C SER A 32 -16.32 -11.53 -0.89
N LYS A 33 -16.06 -11.29 -2.17
CA LYS A 33 -15.25 -12.18 -3.03
C LYS A 33 -13.79 -12.29 -2.56
N ASP A 34 -13.32 -11.31 -1.79
CA ASP A 34 -11.93 -11.23 -1.34
C ASP A 34 -11.67 -12.06 -0.08
N ARG A 35 -12.60 -12.08 0.88
CA ARG A 35 -12.57 -13.09 1.96
C ARG A 35 -12.65 -14.52 1.41
N TRP A 36 -13.36 -14.71 0.31
CA TRP A 36 -13.39 -15.97 -0.43
C TRP A 36 -12.05 -16.35 -1.07
N ARG A 37 -11.42 -15.43 -1.81
CA ARG A 37 -10.07 -15.61 -2.38
C ARG A 37 -9.02 -15.91 -1.30
N GLN A 38 -9.03 -15.13 -0.22
CA GLN A 38 -8.10 -15.30 0.91
C GLN A 38 -8.27 -16.67 1.57
N HIS A 39 -9.51 -17.14 1.75
CA HIS A 39 -9.76 -18.48 2.24
C HIS A 39 -9.25 -19.57 1.28
N MET A 40 -9.54 -19.48 -0.03
CA MET A 40 -9.14 -20.49 -1.00
C MET A 40 -7.61 -20.67 -1.07
N ARG A 41 -6.83 -19.60 -0.90
CA ARG A 41 -5.36 -19.65 -0.77
C ARG A 41 -4.90 -20.50 0.44
N GLY A 42 -5.53 -20.28 1.60
CA GLY A 42 -5.18 -20.95 2.87
C GLY A 42 -5.96 -22.25 3.17
N CYS A 43 -6.80 -22.74 2.26
CA CYS A 43 -7.66 -23.88 2.54
C CYS A 43 -6.94 -25.21 2.25
N SER A 44 -6.55 -25.92 3.31
CA SER A 44 -5.81 -27.18 3.25
C SER A 44 -6.51 -28.33 2.52
N ARG A 45 -7.83 -28.22 2.25
CA ARG A 45 -8.62 -29.22 1.50
C ARG A 45 -8.84 -28.90 0.02
N VAL A 46 -8.48 -27.70 -0.45
CA VAL A 46 -8.53 -27.35 -1.89
C VAL A 46 -7.36 -28.05 -2.61
N PRO A 47 -7.53 -28.61 -3.83
CA PRO A 47 -6.42 -29.12 -4.64
C PRO A 47 -5.31 -28.07 -4.87
N LEU A 48 -4.05 -28.47 -4.98
CA LEU A 48 -2.94 -27.51 -5.12
C LEU A 48 -3.03 -26.68 -6.40
N GLU A 49 -3.48 -27.28 -7.50
CA GLU A 49 -3.74 -26.61 -8.79
C GLU A 49 -4.79 -25.50 -8.66
N ASP A 50 -5.90 -25.77 -7.96
CA ASP A 50 -6.93 -24.77 -7.64
C ASP A 50 -6.37 -23.65 -6.75
N ARG A 51 -5.53 -23.97 -5.75
CA ARG A 51 -4.90 -22.95 -4.89
C ARG A 51 -3.98 -22.03 -5.70
N GLN A 52 -3.19 -22.58 -6.62
CA GLN A 52 -2.30 -21.82 -7.52
C GLN A 52 -3.09 -20.85 -8.42
N TYR A 53 -4.28 -21.25 -8.89
CA TYR A 53 -5.17 -20.33 -9.59
C TYR A 53 -5.60 -19.15 -8.69
N PHE A 54 -5.84 -19.37 -7.39
CA PHE A 54 -6.19 -18.28 -6.47
C PHE A 54 -4.99 -17.46 -5.96
N THR A 55 -3.76 -17.97 -5.96
CA THR A 55 -2.56 -17.14 -5.73
C THR A 55 -2.28 -16.23 -6.93
N ASN A 56 -2.37 -16.77 -8.14
CA ASN A 56 -1.91 -16.11 -9.37
C ASN A 56 -2.97 -15.19 -10.02
N ILE A 57 -4.19 -15.13 -9.50
CA ILE A 57 -5.08 -14.00 -9.78
C ILE A 57 -4.50 -12.75 -9.12
N GLU A 58 -3.95 -11.88 -9.96
CA GLU A 58 -3.55 -10.51 -9.68
C GLU A 58 -4.56 -9.77 -8.79
N ARG A 59 -4.06 -8.85 -7.96
CA ARG A 59 -4.93 -7.87 -7.31
C ARG A 59 -5.51 -6.96 -8.39
N ARG A 60 -6.74 -7.24 -8.84
CA ARG A 60 -7.54 -6.24 -9.58
C ARG A 60 -7.50 -4.93 -8.77
N ALA A 61 -6.86 -3.91 -9.32
CA ALA A 61 -6.72 -2.62 -8.67
C ALA A 61 -8.09 -2.11 -8.20
N PHE A 62 -8.17 -1.64 -6.95
CA PHE A 62 -9.37 -0.99 -6.42
C PHE A 62 -9.47 0.41 -7.02
N GLY A 63 -9.89 0.45 -8.28
CA GLY A 63 -9.93 1.62 -9.13
C GLY A 63 -9.82 1.21 -10.59
N ARG A 64 -10.94 1.22 -11.32
CA ARG A 64 -10.92 1.34 -12.78
C ARG A 64 -11.66 2.62 -13.14
N PRO A 65 -11.12 3.48 -14.04
CA PRO A 65 -11.81 4.71 -14.45
C PRO A 65 -13.19 4.43 -15.03
N ARG A 66 -14.15 5.33 -14.77
CA ARG A 66 -15.48 5.32 -15.37
C ARG A 66 -15.44 5.91 -16.79
N LEU A 67 -14.76 5.23 -17.71
CA LEU A 67 -14.84 5.53 -19.13
C LEU A 67 -16.06 4.82 -19.74
N SER A 68 -17.10 5.58 -20.03
CA SER A 68 -18.24 5.14 -20.85
C SER A 68 -18.10 5.69 -22.26
N LEU A 69 -17.76 4.81 -23.21
CA LEU A 69 -17.90 5.08 -24.65
C LEU A 69 -19.02 4.19 -25.19
N THR A 70 -20.12 4.82 -25.59
CA THR A 70 -21.20 4.27 -26.42
C THR A 70 -21.58 5.33 -27.43
N ALA A 71 -21.74 4.96 -28.69
CA ALA A 71 -21.77 5.89 -29.82
C ALA A 71 -23.18 6.21 -30.34
N SER A 72 -23.22 7.25 -31.17
CA SER A 72 -24.26 7.62 -32.14
C SER A 72 -25.56 8.29 -31.68
N GLU A 73 -25.91 9.32 -32.45
CA GLU A 73 -27.25 9.73 -32.91
C GLU A 73 -28.36 10.03 -31.89
N ALA A 74 -28.63 11.32 -31.67
CA ALA A 74 -29.78 11.99 -32.32
C ALA A 74 -29.62 13.52 -32.25
N ALA A 75 -30.21 14.25 -33.21
CA ALA A 75 -30.23 15.71 -33.23
C ALA A 75 -31.59 16.28 -32.80
N SER A 76 -31.61 17.44 -32.14
CA SER A 76 -32.76 18.36 -32.05
C SER A 76 -32.30 19.75 -31.61
N GLU A 77 -33.02 20.78 -32.05
CA GLU A 77 -32.61 22.18 -31.97
C GLU A 77 -33.33 22.94 -30.84
N HIS A 78 -32.60 23.84 -30.16
CA HIS A 78 -33.03 25.20 -29.77
C HIS A 78 -31.80 25.90 -29.14
N LEU A 79 -31.19 26.96 -29.70
CA LEU A 79 -31.66 28.31 -30.09
C LEU A 79 -31.31 29.37 -29.03
N GLN A 80 -30.65 30.43 -29.52
CA GLN A 80 -30.51 31.79 -28.96
C GLN A 80 -29.49 32.04 -27.83
N SER A 81 -28.29 32.41 -28.29
CA SER A 81 -27.37 33.48 -27.85
C SER A 81 -28.07 34.82 -27.51
N PRO A 82 -27.41 35.94 -27.09
CA PRO A 82 -25.98 36.30 -27.28
C PRO A 82 -25.30 37.15 -26.16
N MET A 83 -24.12 37.71 -26.49
CA MET A 83 -23.49 38.94 -25.94
C MET A 83 -22.81 38.86 -24.54
N LYS A 84 -21.65 39.52 -24.28
CA LYS A 84 -20.61 40.11 -25.16
C LYS A 84 -19.35 40.54 -24.34
N ASN A 85 -18.23 40.74 -25.04
CA ASN A 85 -17.07 41.65 -24.74
C ASN A 85 -15.75 41.08 -24.18
N HIS A 86 -14.67 41.56 -24.82
CA HIS A 86 -13.30 41.87 -24.35
C HIS A 86 -12.37 40.78 -23.78
N GLU A 87 -11.59 40.23 -24.71
CA GLU A 87 -10.12 40.33 -24.75
C GLU A 87 -9.76 41.20 -25.98
N PRO A 88 -8.50 41.57 -26.30
CA PRO A 88 -7.19 41.29 -25.65
C PRO A 88 -6.78 42.44 -24.68
N GLU A 89 -5.54 42.88 -24.36
CA GLU A 89 -4.20 42.86 -25.01
C GLU A 89 -3.02 42.79 -24.00
N GLU A 90 -2.25 41.70 -24.12
CA GLU A 90 -0.77 41.49 -23.95
C GLU A 90 0.05 42.24 -22.88
N GLU A 91 0.69 41.49 -21.97
CA GLU A 91 1.98 41.83 -21.33
C GLU A 91 2.83 40.55 -21.16
N GLU A 92 4.15 40.64 -21.40
CA GLU A 92 5.06 39.48 -21.49
C GLU A 92 5.54 38.98 -20.11
N LEU A 93 5.53 37.66 -19.88
CA LEU A 93 6.39 37.04 -18.86
C LEU A 93 7.05 35.75 -19.40
N GLU A 94 8.37 35.79 -19.41
CA GLU A 94 9.28 34.74 -19.84
C GLU A 94 9.53 33.74 -18.69
N GLU A 95 8.82 32.59 -18.67
CA GLU A 95 9.14 31.49 -17.77
C GLU A 95 9.93 30.39 -18.49
N THR A 96 11.15 30.15 -18.01
CA THR A 96 12.09 29.14 -18.53
C THR A 96 11.64 27.72 -18.20
N GLU A 97 11.67 26.81 -19.18
CA GLU A 97 11.36 25.39 -18.99
C GLU A 97 12.29 24.74 -17.93
N PRO A 98 11.75 24.15 -16.85
CA PRO A 98 12.52 23.24 -16.01
C PRO A 98 12.64 21.89 -16.73
N THR A 99 13.82 21.57 -17.25
CA THR A 99 14.13 20.36 -18.01
C THR A 99 13.54 19.09 -17.38
N GLU A 100 12.76 18.33 -18.15
CA GLU A 100 12.27 17.00 -17.72
C GLU A 100 13.44 16.01 -17.56
N VAL A 101 13.87 15.79 -16.32
CA VAL A 101 14.92 14.82 -15.98
C VAL A 101 14.32 13.68 -15.15
N GLY A 102 14.29 12.46 -15.70
CA GLY A 102 14.22 11.23 -14.90
C GLY A 102 12.94 10.39 -14.95
N THR A 103 12.26 10.25 -16.08
CA THR A 103 11.15 9.26 -16.23
C THR A 103 11.69 7.82 -16.35
N THR A 104 12.18 7.24 -15.25
CA THR A 104 12.56 5.82 -15.07
C THR A 104 12.48 5.43 -13.59
N LEU A 105 11.86 4.34 -13.13
CA LEU A 105 11.13 3.23 -13.78
C LEU A 105 9.93 2.81 -12.91
N GLY A 106 8.71 2.89 -13.44
CA GLY A 106 7.48 2.44 -12.75
C GLY A 106 7.25 0.93 -12.81
N GLY A 107 8.22 0.12 -12.37
CA GLY A 107 8.08 -1.34 -12.31
C GLY A 107 7.19 -1.81 -11.14
N GLU A 108 6.35 -2.82 -11.35
CA GLU A 108 5.61 -3.50 -10.27
C GLU A 108 6.52 -4.45 -9.47
N VAL A 109 7.54 -3.89 -8.81
CA VAL A 109 8.43 -4.62 -7.90
C VAL A 109 7.60 -5.22 -6.76
N SER A 110 7.67 -6.53 -6.55
CA SER A 110 6.85 -7.18 -5.53
C SER A 110 7.44 -7.01 -4.13
N LYS A 111 6.62 -7.26 -3.11
CA LYS A 111 7.08 -7.25 -1.70
C LYS A 111 8.15 -8.33 -1.42
N ALA A 112 8.24 -9.39 -2.23
CA ALA A 112 9.31 -10.37 -2.10
C ALA A 112 10.63 -9.84 -2.65
N ASP A 113 10.59 -9.19 -3.82
CA ASP A 113 11.76 -8.61 -4.48
C ASP A 113 12.34 -7.48 -3.62
N LEU A 114 11.48 -6.60 -3.09
CA LEU A 114 11.85 -5.58 -2.10
C LEU A 114 12.55 -6.15 -0.87
N LEU A 115 12.01 -7.24 -0.28
CA LEU A 115 12.66 -7.85 0.89
C LEU A 115 14.01 -8.47 0.51
N SER A 116 14.17 -8.99 -0.70
CA SER A 116 15.45 -9.51 -1.22
C SER A 116 16.46 -8.40 -1.47
N GLU A 117 16.04 -7.29 -2.07
CA GLU A 117 16.85 -6.09 -2.34
C GLU A 117 17.31 -5.43 -1.04
N VAL A 118 16.40 -5.24 -0.09
CA VAL A 118 16.68 -4.73 1.26
C VAL A 118 17.62 -5.66 2.04
N GLN A 119 17.48 -6.99 1.91
CA GLN A 119 18.44 -7.95 2.48
C GLN A 119 19.81 -7.91 1.79
N THR A 120 19.85 -7.65 0.48
CA THR A 120 21.11 -7.53 -0.29
C THR A 120 21.88 -6.28 0.15
N LEU A 121 21.20 -5.12 0.20
CA LEU A 121 21.78 -3.86 0.71
C LEU A 121 22.26 -3.97 2.16
N ALA A 122 21.56 -4.72 3.01
CA ALA A 122 21.99 -4.99 4.38
C ALA A 122 23.24 -5.88 4.43
N ALA A 123 23.32 -6.92 3.59
CA ALA A 123 24.49 -7.80 3.49
C ALA A 123 25.72 -7.08 2.95
N GLU A 124 25.58 -6.26 1.90
CA GLU A 124 26.64 -5.39 1.36
C GLU A 124 27.08 -4.30 2.35
N ALA A 125 26.26 -4.00 3.36
CA ALA A 125 26.58 -3.07 4.43
C ALA A 125 27.14 -3.73 5.70
N GLU A 126 27.25 -5.07 5.74
CA GLU A 126 27.54 -5.86 6.94
C GLU A 126 26.55 -5.61 8.12
N VAL A 127 25.34 -5.13 7.82
CA VAL A 127 24.33 -4.78 8.83
C VAL A 127 23.42 -5.98 9.14
N SER A 128 23.28 -6.30 10.43
CA SER A 128 22.30 -7.30 10.89
C SER A 128 20.86 -6.75 10.81
N LEU A 129 20.13 -7.15 9.77
CA LEU A 129 18.75 -6.74 9.53
C LEU A 129 17.72 -7.75 10.10
N SER A 130 16.74 -7.26 10.86
CA SER A 130 15.53 -7.97 11.25
C SER A 130 14.30 -7.37 10.56
N THR A 131 13.52 -8.19 9.85
CA THR A 131 12.31 -7.75 9.13
C THR A 131 11.05 -8.36 9.72
N HIS A 132 10.08 -7.51 10.08
CA HIS A 132 8.81 -7.91 10.68
C HIS A 132 7.62 -7.31 9.90
N GLU A 133 6.51 -8.03 9.79
CA GLU A 133 5.26 -7.55 9.15
C GLU A 133 4.05 -7.98 9.97
N SER A 134 3.20 -7.03 10.34
CA SER A 134 1.90 -7.29 10.95
C SER A 134 0.90 -6.21 10.54
N ASN A 135 -0.39 -6.58 10.54
CA ASN A 135 -1.53 -5.65 10.46
C ASN A 135 -2.24 -5.50 11.82
N HIS A 136 -1.64 -6.00 12.90
CA HIS A 136 -2.15 -5.97 14.25
C HIS A 136 -1.30 -5.03 15.11
N GLU A 137 -1.87 -3.88 15.48
CA GLU A 137 -1.20 -2.81 16.22
C GLU A 137 -0.47 -3.31 17.48
N GLY A 138 -1.12 -4.16 18.28
CA GLY A 138 -0.52 -4.78 19.47
C GLY A 138 0.80 -5.50 19.19
N THR A 139 0.90 -6.26 18.10
CA THR A 139 2.15 -6.94 17.71
C THR A 139 3.25 -5.97 17.29
N ILE A 140 2.88 -4.81 16.71
CA ILE A 140 3.83 -3.77 16.33
C ILE A 140 4.31 -3.02 17.59
N LEU A 141 3.42 -2.75 18.55
CA LEU A 141 3.78 -2.24 19.88
C LEU A 141 4.74 -3.18 20.61
N ASP A 142 4.45 -4.49 20.60
CA ASP A 142 5.33 -5.51 21.18
C ASP A 142 6.73 -5.47 20.55
N TRP A 143 6.83 -5.32 19.22
CA TRP A 143 8.14 -5.22 18.54
C TRP A 143 8.88 -3.92 18.85
N LEU A 144 8.19 -2.76 18.87
CA LEU A 144 8.79 -1.48 19.22
C LEU A 144 9.33 -1.50 20.66
N LEU A 145 8.53 -1.96 21.62
CA LEU A 145 8.87 -1.94 23.05
C LEU A 145 9.88 -3.03 23.48
N ASN A 146 10.16 -4.02 22.62
CA ASN A 146 11.19 -5.04 22.84
C ASN A 146 12.42 -4.88 21.93
N ALA A 147 12.53 -3.78 21.16
CA ALA A 147 13.75 -3.45 20.43
C ALA A 147 14.93 -3.24 21.40
N ARG A 148 16.13 -3.67 21.00
CA ARG A 148 17.35 -3.50 21.81
C ARG A 148 17.82 -2.05 21.65
N GLU A 149 18.28 -1.41 22.73
CA GLU A 149 18.50 0.06 22.76
C GLU A 149 19.45 0.61 21.68
N ASN A 150 20.31 -0.22 21.10
CA ASN A 150 21.28 0.14 20.06
C ASN A 150 20.80 -0.18 18.62
N GLU A 151 19.53 -0.58 18.42
CA GLU A 151 18.96 -0.86 17.10
C GLU A 151 18.34 0.39 16.47
N ILE A 152 18.41 0.51 15.14
CA ILE A 152 17.73 1.59 14.39
C ILE A 152 16.42 1.04 13.85
N ILE A 153 15.29 1.69 14.17
CA ILE A 153 13.96 1.20 13.82
C ILE A 153 13.51 1.87 12.52
N VAL A 154 13.32 1.10 11.45
CA VAL A 154 12.69 1.58 10.21
C VAL A 154 11.21 1.17 10.23
N LEU A 155 10.33 2.10 10.60
CA LEU A 155 8.89 1.86 10.74
C LEU A 155 8.16 2.16 9.42
N CYS A 156 8.02 1.13 8.59
CA CYS A 156 7.14 1.16 7.41
C CYS A 156 5.66 1.17 7.84
N TRP A 157 5.00 2.31 7.73
CA TRP A 157 3.60 2.51 8.14
C TRP A 157 2.70 2.87 6.94
N VAL A 158 1.37 2.78 7.11
CA VAL A 158 0.41 3.01 6.01
C VAL A 158 -0.75 3.87 6.49
N GLY A 159 -0.69 5.16 6.17
CA GLY A 159 -1.62 6.19 6.66
C GLY A 159 -0.97 7.07 7.74
N PRO A 160 -1.68 8.06 8.29
CA PRO A 160 -1.14 8.91 9.35
C PRO A 160 -0.74 8.09 10.59
N LEU A 161 0.23 8.59 11.37
CA LEU A 161 0.54 8.01 12.69
C LEU A 161 -0.36 8.59 13.79
N SER A 162 -0.89 9.80 13.59
CA SER A 162 -1.97 10.39 14.41
C SER A 162 -3.16 9.45 14.65
N ASP A 163 -3.44 8.58 13.67
CA ASP A 163 -4.58 7.65 13.68
C ASP A 163 -4.32 6.43 14.59
N SER A 164 -3.08 6.23 15.05
CA SER A 164 -2.66 5.20 15.99
C SER A 164 -1.87 5.82 17.16
N PRO A 165 -2.57 6.47 18.12
CA PRO A 165 -1.93 7.17 19.24
C PRO A 165 -1.14 6.22 20.16
N MET A 166 -1.45 4.92 20.17
CA MET A 166 -0.67 3.92 20.90
C MET A 166 0.73 3.73 20.29
N ILE A 167 0.84 3.71 18.96
CA ILE A 167 2.13 3.60 18.27
C ILE A 167 2.94 4.89 18.51
N VAL A 168 2.33 6.07 18.40
CA VAL A 168 2.99 7.34 18.76
C VAL A 168 3.50 7.32 20.21
N ARG A 169 2.71 6.79 21.15
CA ARG A 169 3.14 6.65 22.56
C ARG A 169 4.22 5.60 22.76
N ALA A 170 4.30 4.55 21.95
CA ALA A 170 5.43 3.62 21.98
C ALA A 170 6.70 4.27 21.41
N LEU A 171 6.57 5.08 20.35
CA LEU A 171 7.68 5.87 19.79
C LEU A 171 8.23 6.88 20.82
N GLU A 172 7.41 7.43 21.71
CA GLU A 172 7.86 8.28 22.84
C GLU A 172 8.63 7.51 23.94
N LEU A 173 8.53 6.18 24.00
CA LEU A 173 9.09 5.34 25.07
C LEU A 173 10.35 4.58 24.66
N VAL A 174 10.53 4.29 23.36
CA VAL A 174 11.79 3.72 22.85
C VAL A 174 12.90 4.77 22.87
N LYS A 175 14.13 4.35 23.18
CA LYS A 175 15.32 5.22 23.08
C LYS A 175 15.95 5.19 21.69
N ASN A 176 15.55 4.21 20.88
CA ASN A 176 16.03 3.94 19.55
C ASN A 176 15.77 5.13 18.59
N PRO A 177 16.70 5.47 17.69
CA PRO A 177 16.41 6.35 16.58
C PRO A 177 15.42 5.66 15.62
N VAL A 178 14.33 6.34 15.28
CA VAL A 178 13.28 5.80 14.41
C VAL A 178 13.20 6.58 13.10
N ILE A 179 13.14 5.87 11.97
CA ILE A 179 12.83 6.44 10.66
C ILE A 179 11.43 5.95 10.27
N VAL A 180 10.50 6.87 10.05
CA VAL A 180 9.14 6.54 9.59
C VAL A 180 9.11 6.53 8.07
N VAL A 181 8.54 5.49 7.47
CA VAL A 181 8.50 5.30 6.01
C VAL A 181 7.07 5.07 5.53
N SER A 182 6.62 5.90 4.58
CA SER A 182 5.34 5.76 3.87
C SER A 182 5.57 5.72 2.36
N THR A 183 5.15 4.63 1.71
CA THR A 183 5.23 4.48 0.25
C THR A 183 4.24 5.34 -0.54
N LYS A 184 3.45 6.17 0.16
CA LYS A 184 2.49 7.14 -0.37
C LYS A 184 2.72 8.49 0.29
N GLY A 185 2.38 9.58 -0.40
CA GLY A 185 2.41 10.92 0.20
C GLY A 185 1.39 10.99 1.34
N VAL A 186 1.90 11.02 2.57
CA VAL A 186 1.14 10.95 3.82
C VAL A 186 1.80 11.87 4.84
N GLU A 187 1.01 12.78 5.41
CA GLU A 187 1.37 13.53 6.60
C GLU A 187 1.08 12.67 7.84
N HIS A 188 2.06 12.49 8.71
CA HIS A 188 1.94 11.60 9.87
C HIS A 188 1.38 12.27 11.14
N GLY A 189 1.23 13.60 11.12
CA GLY A 189 0.90 14.41 12.30
C GLY A 189 2.16 14.84 13.07
N ALA A 190 1.97 15.27 14.32
CA ALA A 190 3.08 15.52 15.24
C ALA A 190 3.76 14.21 15.64
N LEU A 191 5.09 14.19 15.64
CA LEU A 191 5.91 13.01 15.96
C LEU A 191 6.89 13.32 17.10
N PRO A 192 7.26 12.33 17.93
CA PRO A 192 8.21 12.50 19.01
C PRO A 192 9.65 12.66 18.50
N SER A 193 10.52 13.26 19.32
CA SER A 193 11.93 13.53 19.00
C SER A 193 12.81 12.28 18.83
N THR A 194 12.26 11.09 19.07
CA THR A 194 12.87 9.79 18.76
C THR A 194 12.75 9.45 17.28
N VAL A 195 11.79 10.04 16.56
CA VAL A 195 11.72 9.98 15.10
C VAL A 195 12.74 10.95 14.51
N VAL A 196 13.86 10.41 14.02
CA VAL A 196 14.97 11.17 13.44
C VAL A 196 14.74 11.54 11.98
N GLY A 197 13.74 10.95 11.32
CA GLY A 197 13.39 11.28 9.95
C GLY A 197 12.07 10.64 9.48
N VAL A 198 11.47 11.25 8.46
CA VAL A 198 10.25 10.75 7.80
C VAL A 198 10.48 10.74 6.30
N MET A 199 10.20 9.63 5.63
CA MET A 199 10.29 9.47 4.18
C MET A 199 8.92 9.07 3.63
N SER A 200 8.29 9.97 2.89
CA SER A 200 6.88 9.86 2.52
C SER A 200 6.68 10.21 1.05
N GLY A 201 6.08 9.31 0.27
CA GLY A 201 5.65 9.58 -1.10
C GLY A 201 6.55 9.12 -2.24
N PHE A 202 7.82 8.76 -1.99
CA PHE A 202 8.76 8.30 -3.03
C PHE A 202 8.56 6.82 -3.41
N GLY A 203 7.33 6.31 -3.29
CA GLY A 203 7.03 4.90 -3.53
C GLY A 203 7.97 3.98 -2.75
N LEU A 204 8.71 3.15 -3.48
CA LEU A 204 9.63 2.16 -2.94
C LEU A 204 11.02 2.73 -2.59
N GLN A 205 11.45 3.81 -3.27
CA GLN A 205 12.71 4.51 -2.96
C GLN A 205 12.70 5.07 -1.52
N SER A 206 11.52 5.34 -0.96
CA SER A 206 11.35 5.69 0.47
C SER A 206 11.95 4.65 1.43
N ILE A 207 12.01 3.38 1.04
CA ILE A 207 12.57 2.28 1.85
C ILE A 207 14.09 2.20 1.67
N GLU A 208 14.56 2.28 0.42
CA GLU A 208 15.99 2.33 0.07
C GLU A 208 16.70 3.49 0.76
N LEU A 209 16.17 4.71 0.62
CA LEU A 209 16.68 5.92 1.26
C LEU A 209 16.68 5.81 2.79
N ALA A 210 15.69 5.15 3.39
CA ALA A 210 15.61 4.95 4.84
C ALA A 210 16.69 3.99 5.34
N LEU A 211 17.07 2.99 4.56
CA LEU A 211 18.16 2.06 4.89
C LEU A 211 19.54 2.73 4.72
N ILE A 212 19.71 3.56 3.69
CA ILE A 212 20.91 4.40 3.52
C ILE A 212 21.05 5.37 4.70
N ALA A 213 19.96 6.03 5.10
CA ALA A 213 19.94 6.89 6.28
C ALA A 213 20.24 6.12 7.58
N ALA A 214 19.65 4.94 7.78
CA ALA A 214 19.95 4.08 8.93
C ALA A 214 21.43 3.68 8.97
N LYS A 215 22.03 3.28 7.85
CA LYS A 215 23.46 2.96 7.74
C LYS A 215 24.33 4.15 8.17
N ASN A 216 24.01 5.35 7.69
CA ASN A 216 24.75 6.57 8.01
C ASN A 216 24.62 6.94 9.50
N ILE A 217 23.42 6.81 10.09
CA ILE A 217 23.19 7.02 11.53
C ILE A 217 24.01 6.01 12.35
N SER A 218 24.00 4.72 11.97
CA SER A 218 24.77 3.66 12.65
C SER A 218 26.27 3.96 12.65
N SER A 219 26.82 4.41 11.51
CA SER A 219 28.22 4.83 11.42
C SER A 219 28.57 6.12 12.19
N THR A 220 27.56 6.88 12.64
CA THR A 220 27.73 8.11 13.44
C THR A 220 27.63 7.84 14.95
N GLN A 221 27.31 6.60 15.36
CA GLN A 221 27.14 6.20 16.77
C GLN A 221 28.30 5.31 17.30
N GLN A 222 29.43 5.27 16.58
CA GLN A 222 30.68 4.59 16.98
C GLN A 222 31.73 5.59 17.47
#